data_AF-A0A7V5SCD8-F1
#
_entry.id   AF-A0A7V5SCD8-F1
#
_cell.length_a   1.000
_cell.length_b   1.000
_cell.length_c   1.000
_cell.angle_alpha   90.00
_cell.angle_beta   90.00
_cell.angle_gamma   90.00
#
_symmetry.space_group_name_H-M   'P 1'
#
loop_
_entity.id
_entity.type
_entity.pdbx_description
1 polymer ?
#
loop_
_entity_poly.entity_id
_entity_poly.type
_entity_poly.pdbx_seq_one_letter_code
_entity_poly.pdbx_strand_id
1 'polypeptide(L)'
;FPSRDAVHSIAQGRVWSGVDARAIGLVDTLGGIETALALAAQKASLKDYTVEVYPESRHFLERLFKDIQKIEGWWSAALRTPHLPEAFQMYWEEFLIR
;
A
#
# COMPACT_ATOMS: atom_id res chain seq x y z
N PHE A 1 -21.85 19.57 -20.86
CA PHE A 1 -22.49 18.57 -20.00
C PHE A 1 -23.95 18.41 -20.42
N PRO A 2 -24.52 17.19 -20.35
CA PRO A 2 -25.91 16.93 -20.73
C PRO A 2 -26.90 17.72 -19.86
N SER A 3 -28.08 18.03 -20.41
CA SER A 3 -29.14 18.70 -19.66
C SER A 3 -29.74 17.77 -18.60
N ARG A 4 -30.34 18.33 -17.56
CA ARG A 4 -30.99 17.56 -16.48
C ARG A 4 -32.01 16.55 -17.03
N ASP A 5 -32.78 16.94 -18.03
CA ASP A 5 -33.81 16.08 -18.64
C ASP A 5 -33.18 14.92 -19.42
N ALA A 6 -32.07 15.17 -20.13
CA ALA A 6 -31.33 14.14 -20.84
C ALA A 6 -30.65 13.14 -19.88
N VAL A 7 -30.19 13.61 -18.71
CA VAL A 7 -29.66 12.72 -17.67
C VAL A 7 -30.79 11.91 -17.02
N HIS A 8 -31.95 12.52 -16.78
CA HIS A 8 -33.08 11.86 -16.13
C HIS A 8 -33.60 10.65 -16.92
N SER A 9 -33.59 10.72 -18.26
CA SER A 9 -34.03 9.61 -19.11
C SER A 9 -33.09 8.39 -19.05
N ILE A 10 -31.80 8.59 -18.76
CA ILE A 10 -30.78 7.53 -18.71
C ILE A 10 -30.40 7.09 -17.28
N ALA A 11 -30.76 7.88 -16.25
CA ALA A 11 -30.36 7.71 -14.85
C ALA A 11 -31.49 7.19 -13.93
N GLN A 12 -32.27 6.22 -14.41
CA GLN A 12 -33.40 5.61 -13.66
C GLN A 12 -32.99 4.33 -12.91
N GLY A 13 -31.82 4.32 -12.25
CA GLY A 13 -31.27 3.13 -11.58
C GLY A 13 -30.72 2.06 -12.53
N ARG A 14 -30.61 2.37 -13.83
CA ARG A 14 -29.98 1.50 -14.84
C ARG A 14 -28.46 1.45 -14.64
N VAL A 15 -27.90 0.24 -14.64
CA VAL A 15 -26.46 0.01 -14.68
C VAL A 15 -25.98 0.03 -16.13
N TRP A 16 -24.85 0.69 -16.38
CA TRP A 16 -24.23 0.79 -17.69
C TRP A 16 -22.85 0.14 -17.68
N SER A 17 -22.51 -0.56 -18.76
CA SER A 17 -21.11 -0.96 -18.97
C SER A 17 -20.27 0.30 -19.25
N GLY A 18 -18.96 0.24 -19.00
CA GLY A 18 -18.08 1.37 -19.31
C GLY A 18 -18.17 1.79 -20.78
N VAL A 19 -18.25 0.82 -21.69
CA VAL A 19 -18.36 1.06 -23.14
C VAL A 19 -19.65 1.78 -23.49
N ASP A 20 -20.79 1.33 -22.96
CA ASP A 20 -22.09 1.96 -23.20
C ASP A 20 -22.13 3.37 -22.59
N ALA A 21 -21.62 3.52 -21.37
CA ALA A 21 -21.52 4.81 -20.68
C ALA A 21 -20.71 5.82 -21.51
N ARG A 22 -19.66 5.37 -22.20
CA ARG A 22 -18.89 6.23 -23.12
C ARG A 22 -19.70 6.60 -24.35
N ALA A 23 -20.42 5.65 -24.94
CA ALA A 23 -21.23 5.90 -26.14
C ALA A 23 -22.34 6.94 -25.90
N ILE A 24 -22.90 6.98 -24.69
CA ILE A 24 -23.94 7.95 -24.29
C ILE A 24 -23.39 9.19 -23.58
N GLY A 25 -22.06 9.33 -23.48
CA GLY A 25 -21.41 10.52 -22.92
C GLY A 25 -21.49 10.67 -21.40
N LEU A 26 -21.69 9.57 -20.66
CA LEU A 26 -21.59 9.56 -19.20
C LEU A 26 -20.13 9.51 -18.70
N VAL A 27 -19.21 8.97 -19.49
CA VAL A 27 -17.77 8.94 -19.18
C VAL A 27 -16.95 9.43 -20.38
N ASP A 28 -15.83 10.09 -20.10
CA ASP A 28 -14.96 10.66 -21.14
C ASP A 28 -14.03 9.60 -21.77
N THR A 29 -13.40 8.78 -20.92
CA THR A 29 -12.33 7.85 -21.32
C THR A 29 -12.51 6.50 -20.65
N LEU A 30 -12.22 5.42 -21.39
CA LEU A 30 -12.10 4.07 -20.84
C LEU A 30 -10.66 3.80 -20.46
N GLY A 31 -10.45 3.24 -19.27
CA GLY A 31 -9.13 2.90 -18.76
C GLY A 31 -9.17 2.50 -17.30
N GLY A 32 -8.01 2.18 -16.76
CA GLY A 32 -7.81 1.91 -15.34
C GLY A 32 -7.30 3.12 -14.57
N ILE A 33 -6.83 2.87 -13.35
CA ILE A 33 -6.27 3.91 -12.48
C ILE A 33 -5.07 4.64 -13.12
N GLU A 34 -4.21 3.92 -13.84
CA GLU A 34 -3.06 4.50 -14.54
C GLU A 34 -3.47 5.53 -15.59
N THR A 35 -4.54 5.25 -16.35
CA THR A 35 -5.08 6.19 -17.33
C THR A 35 -5.64 7.43 -16.64
N ALA A 36 -6.33 7.26 -15.50
CA ALA A 36 -6.84 8.37 -14.73
C ALA A 36 -5.70 9.25 -14.17
N LEU A 37 -4.63 8.64 -13.65
CA LEU A 37 -3.45 9.35 -13.14
C LEU A 37 -2.73 10.12 -14.24
N ALA A 38 -2.49 9.48 -15.40
CA ALA A 38 -1.83 10.14 -16.54
C ALA A 38 -2.64 11.35 -17.04
N LEU A 39 -3.97 11.21 -17.17
CA LEU A 39 -4.84 12.31 -17.56
C LEU A 39 -4.88 13.43 -16.51
N ALA A 40 -4.86 13.09 -15.23
CA ALA A 40 -4.82 14.08 -14.15
C ALA A 40 -3.49 14.85 -14.15
N ALA A 41 -2.35 14.15 -14.28
CA ALA A 41 -1.03 14.76 -14.38
C ALA A 41 -0.93 15.68 -15.61
N GLN A 42 -1.45 15.23 -16.76
CA GLN A 42 -1.50 16.04 -17.99
C GLN A 42 -2.36 17.30 -17.79
N LYS A 43 -3.56 17.17 -17.22
CA LYS A 43 -4.45 18.32 -16.95
C LYS A 43 -3.82 19.31 -15.97
N ALA A 44 -3.04 18.83 -15.01
CA ALA A 44 -2.33 19.64 -14.05
C ALA A 44 -0.95 20.13 -14.55
N SER A 45 -0.53 19.76 -15.77
CA SER A 45 0.79 20.07 -16.33
C SER A 45 1.97 19.64 -15.44
N LEU A 46 1.82 18.51 -14.72
CA LEU A 46 2.86 17.96 -13.86
C LEU A 46 3.79 17.06 -14.67
N LYS A 47 5.10 17.24 -14.49
CA LYS A 47 6.14 16.36 -15.05
C LYS A 47 6.49 15.23 -14.10
N ASP A 48 6.56 15.54 -12.81
CA ASP A 48 6.87 14.61 -11.74
C ASP A 48 5.76 14.66 -10.70
N TYR A 49 5.27 13.50 -10.27
CA TYR A 49 4.25 13.37 -9.24
C TYR A 49 4.46 12.09 -8.43
N THR A 50 3.98 12.08 -7.20
CA THR A 50 3.95 10.90 -6.33
C THR A 50 2.51 10.51 -6.08
N VAL A 51 2.24 9.20 -6.10
CA VAL A 51 0.92 8.65 -5.79
C VAL A 51 0.93 8.16 -4.36
N GLU A 52 0.11 8.77 -3.52
CA GLU A 52 -0.10 8.33 -2.14
C GLU A 52 -1.42 7.56 -2.06
N VAL A 53 -1.37 6.35 -1.50
CA VAL A 53 -2.53 5.49 -1.32
C VAL A 53 -2.93 5.52 0.16
N TYR A 54 -4.21 5.82 0.42
CA TYR A 54 -4.77 5.91 1.77
C TYR A 54 -5.69 4.71 2.06
N PRO A 55 -5.83 4.32 3.35
CA PRO A 55 -5.14 4.88 4.52
C PRO A 55 -3.65 4.51 4.56
N GLU A 56 -2.82 5.38 5.15
CA GLU A 56 -1.39 5.11 5.36
C GLU A 56 -1.22 3.75 6.05
N SER A 57 -0.31 2.93 5.55
CA SER A 57 0.00 1.59 6.06
C SER A 57 0.73 1.61 7.41
N ARG A 58 0.37 2.53 8.32
CA ARG A 58 0.87 2.62 9.70
C ARG A 58 0.86 1.26 10.38
N HIS A 59 -0.14 0.42 10.09
CA HIS A 59 -0.23 -0.95 10.60
C HIS A 59 0.99 -1.84 10.31
N PHE A 60 1.69 -1.68 9.18
CA PHE A 60 2.89 -2.47 8.90
C PHE A 60 4.09 -1.97 9.71
N LEU A 61 4.35 -0.65 9.68
CA LEU A 61 5.47 -0.05 10.41
C LEU A 61 5.30 -0.19 11.93
N GLU A 62 4.09 0.04 12.46
CA GLU A 62 3.79 -0.16 13.88
C GLU A 62 4.02 -1.59 14.36
N ARG A 63 3.68 -2.59 13.53
CA ARG A 63 3.97 -4.01 13.82
C ARG A 63 5.47 -4.27 13.85
N LEU A 64 6.20 -3.79 12.85
CA LEU A 64 7.65 -3.93 12.78
C LEU A 64 8.36 -3.27 13.98
N PHE A 65 7.97 -2.06 14.36
CA PHE A 65 8.52 -1.37 15.53
C PHE A 65 8.23 -2.13 16.83
N LYS A 66 7.01 -2.67 17.00
CA LYS A 66 6.68 -3.53 18.14
C LYS A 66 7.52 -4.80 18.20
N ASP A 67 7.76 -5.43 17.05
CA ASP A 67 8.55 -6.65 16.95
C ASP A 67 10.03 -6.39 17.29
N ILE A 68 10.59 -5.25 16.86
CA ILE A 68 11.96 -4.84 17.17
C ILE A 68 12.14 -4.54 18.67
N GLN A 69 11.19 -3.85 19.30
CA GLN A 69 11.22 -3.61 20.75
C GLN A 69 11.21 -4.90 21.57
N LYS A 70 10.56 -5.96 21.06
CA LYS A 70 10.57 -7.29 21.68
C LYS A 70 11.96 -7.96 21.63
N ILE A 71 12.79 -7.63 20.65
CA ILE A 71 14.15 -8.17 20.47
C ILE A 71 15.13 -7.59 21.51
N GLU A 72 14.97 -6.33 21.92
CA GLU A 72 15.82 -5.68 22.93
C GLU A 72 15.77 -6.36 24.32
N GLY A 73 14.66 -7.02 24.64
CA GLY A 73 14.47 -7.74 25.90
C GLY A 73 15.22 -9.08 26.00
N TRP A 74 15.52 -9.72 24.88
CA TRP A 74 16.09 -11.08 24.85
C TRP A 74 17.62 -11.09 24.92
N TRP A 75 18.29 -10.18 24.21
CA TRP A 75 19.75 -10.03 24.25
C TRP A 75 20.24 -9.42 25.58
N SER A 76 19.48 -8.48 26.15
CA SER A 76 19.82 -7.86 27.43
C SER A 76 19.62 -8.78 28.64
N ALA A 77 18.80 -9.83 28.51
CA ALA A 77 18.70 -10.91 29.49
C ALA A 77 19.87 -11.89 29.36
N ALA A 78 20.28 -12.23 28.13
CA ALA A 78 21.40 -13.12 27.85
C ALA A 78 22.75 -12.56 28.35
N LEU A 79 22.95 -11.23 28.28
CA LEU A 79 24.17 -10.56 28.77
C LEU A 79 24.21 -10.36 30.29
N ARG A 80 23.11 -10.64 31.01
CA ARG A 80 23.03 -10.50 32.48
C ARG A 80 23.34 -11.80 33.23
N THR A 81 23.36 -12.94 32.55
CA THR A 81 23.71 -14.25 33.12
C THR A 81 25.22 -14.49 33.03
N PRO A 82 25.92 -14.80 34.14
CA PRO A 82 27.36 -15.08 34.13
C PRO A 82 27.77 -16.35 33.36
N HIS A 83 26.81 -17.18 32.96
CA HIS A 83 27.03 -18.36 32.14
C HIS A 83 26.13 -18.28 30.90
N LEU A 84 26.72 -18.54 29.73
CA LEU A 84 26.02 -18.61 28.45
C LEU A 84 24.90 -19.68 28.55
N PRO A 85 23.70 -19.44 27.98
CA PRO A 85 22.67 -20.47 27.90
C PRO A 85 23.26 -21.74 27.24
N GLU A 86 22.97 -22.93 27.78
CA GLU A 86 23.50 -24.21 27.25
C GLU A 86 23.29 -24.37 25.74
N ALA A 87 22.18 -23.82 25.22
CA ALA A 87 21.87 -23.78 23.80
C ALA A 87 22.95 -23.09 22.93
N PHE A 88 23.73 -22.18 23.51
CA PHE A 88 24.84 -21.48 22.85
C PHE A 88 26.19 -22.17 23.02
N GLN A 89 26.34 -23.11 23.97
CA GLN A 89 27.60 -23.85 24.15
C GLN A 89 27.93 -24.73 22.93
N MET A 90 26.91 -25.22 22.20
CA MET A 90 27.10 -26.07 21.03
C MET A 90 27.57 -25.30 19.78
N TYR A 91 27.26 -24.00 19.67
CA TYR A 91 27.63 -23.18 18.51
C TYR A 91 29.01 -22.52 18.63
N TRP A 92 29.60 -22.53 19.84
CA TRP A 92 30.82 -21.78 20.13
C TRP A 92 32.11 -22.51 19.73
N GLU A 93 32.10 -23.84 19.70
CA GLU A 93 33.30 -24.64 19.35
C GLU A 93 33.56 -24.72 17.83
N GLU A 94 32.53 -24.57 16.98
CA GLU A 94 32.71 -24.61 15.51
C GLU A 94 33.20 -23.28 14.94
N PHE A 95 32.97 -22.15 15.61
CA PHE A 95 33.24 -20.82 15.07
C PHE A 95 34.67 -20.30 15.35
N LEU A 96 35.41 -20.93 16.28
CA LEU A 96 36.73 -20.48 16.73
C LEU A 96 37.92 -21.28 16.17
N ILE A 97 37.70 -22.28 15.31
CA ILE A 97 38.78 -23.05 14.65
C ILE A 97 38.69 -22.94 13.10
N ARG A 98 38.37 -21.75 12.58
CA ARG A 98 38.67 -21.36 11.20
C ARG A 98 39.21 -19.95 11.11
#